data_AF-A0A537L861-F1
#
_entry.id   AF-A0A537L861-F1
#
_cell.length_a   1.000
_cell.length_b   1.000
_cell.length_c   1.000
_cell.angle_alpha   90.00
_cell.angle_beta   90.00
_cell.angle_gamma   90.00
#
_symmetry.space_group_name_H-M   'P 1'
#
loop_
_entity.id
_entity.type
_entity.pdbx_description
1 polymer ?
#
loop_
_entity_poly.entity_id
_entity_poly.type
_entity_poly.pdbx_seq_one_letter_code
_entity_poly.pdbx_strand_id
1 'polypeptide(L)'
;MRPPVLVAMALALAFGGASAQAPGAPPAPDLRAEEASLHAYGDNDKSCQEWTDTCRSCRRSDTGEPLCPNIGIACQPQAITCVRRAEEKK
;
A
#
# COMPACT_ATOMS: atom_id res chain seq x y z
N MET A 1 -34.31 -31.34 65.87
CA MET A 1 -33.57 -32.11 64.86
C MET A 1 -33.30 -31.18 63.69
N ARG A 2 -32.02 -30.88 63.39
CA ARG A 2 -31.57 -30.02 62.28
C ARG A 2 -31.17 -30.92 61.11
N PRO A 3 -31.57 -30.64 59.85
CA PRO A 3 -31.05 -31.39 58.72
C PRO A 3 -29.57 -31.03 58.45
N PRO A 4 -28.72 -32.00 58.07
CA PRO A 4 -27.30 -31.79 57.86
C PRO A 4 -27.02 -31.08 56.53
N VAL A 5 -26.12 -30.12 56.60
CA VAL A 5 -25.45 -29.48 55.45
C VAL A 5 -24.43 -30.47 54.89
N LEU A 6 -24.62 -31.00 53.68
CA LEU A 6 -23.54 -31.66 52.93
C LEU A 6 -23.71 -31.44 51.41
N VAL A 7 -22.90 -30.50 50.90
CA VAL A 7 -22.00 -30.63 49.74
C VAL A 7 -22.60 -31.02 48.38
N ALA A 8 -22.61 -30.06 47.46
CA ALA A 8 -22.14 -30.25 46.09
C ALA A 8 -21.72 -28.90 45.51
N MET A 9 -20.49 -28.48 45.81
CA MET A 9 -19.83 -27.36 45.15
C MET A 9 -19.45 -27.83 43.73
N ALA A 10 -20.31 -27.55 42.76
CA ALA A 10 -20.05 -27.85 41.35
C ALA A 10 -19.05 -26.82 40.80
N LEU A 11 -17.77 -27.20 40.79
CA LEU A 11 -16.68 -26.44 40.19
C LEU A 11 -16.79 -26.44 38.65
N ALA A 12 -17.05 -25.24 38.12
CA ALA A 12 -16.48 -24.62 36.93
C ALA A 12 -15.98 -25.50 35.77
N LEU A 13 -16.63 -25.34 34.62
CA LEU A 13 -15.97 -25.36 33.30
C LEU A 13 -16.56 -24.25 32.42
N ALA A 14 -16.21 -22.99 32.70
CA ALA A 14 -16.40 -21.91 31.74
C ALA A 14 -15.18 -21.92 30.80
N PHE A 15 -15.26 -22.68 29.71
CA PHE A 15 -14.34 -22.51 28.58
C PHE A 15 -14.69 -21.19 27.89
N GLY A 16 -14.10 -20.09 28.37
CA GLY A 16 -14.08 -18.83 27.66
C GLY A 16 -13.33 -19.03 26.35
N GLY A 17 -14.05 -18.98 25.23
CA GLY A 17 -13.46 -19.03 23.90
C GLY A 17 -12.50 -17.86 23.75
N ALA A 18 -11.21 -18.16 23.60
CA ALA A 18 -10.22 -17.16 23.23
C ALA A 18 -10.49 -16.74 21.78
N SER A 19 -11.17 -15.61 21.59
CA SER A 19 -11.26 -14.95 20.30
C SER A 19 -9.87 -14.41 19.96
N ALA A 20 -9.14 -15.15 19.11
CA ALA A 20 -7.93 -14.66 18.47
C ALA A 20 -8.32 -13.49 17.55
N GLN A 21 -8.30 -12.28 18.09
CA GLN A 21 -8.45 -11.07 17.28
C GLN A 21 -7.15 -10.93 16.49
N ALA A 22 -7.18 -11.37 15.22
CA ALA A 22 -6.09 -11.09 14.30
C ALA A 22 -5.88 -9.56 14.28
N PRO A 23 -4.65 -9.06 14.48
CA PRO A 23 -4.35 -7.65 14.29
C PRO A 23 -4.87 -7.23 12.92
N GLY A 24 -5.64 -6.14 12.88
CA GLY A 24 -6.19 -5.64 11.62
C GLY A 24 -5.06 -5.46 10.61
N ALA A 25 -5.24 -6.06 9.43
CA ALA A 25 -4.29 -5.89 8.34
C ALA A 25 -4.09 -4.39 8.07
N PRO A 26 -2.86 -3.94 7.78
CA PRO A 26 -2.64 -2.55 7.37
C PRO A 26 -3.52 -2.22 6.16
N PRO A 27 -4.01 -0.98 6.04
CA PRO A 27 -4.80 -0.57 4.90
C PRO A 27 -4.01 -0.85 3.62
N ALA A 28 -4.68 -1.44 2.62
CA ALA A 28 -4.07 -1.66 1.32
C ALA A 28 -3.69 -0.30 0.70
N PRO A 29 -2.56 -0.22 -0.03
CA PRO A 29 -2.19 0.99 -0.75
C PRO A 29 -3.26 1.36 -1.79
N ASP A 30 -3.58 2.65 -1.88
CA ASP A 30 -4.50 3.17 -2.90
C ASP A 30 -3.74 3.30 -4.24
N LEU A 31 -3.83 2.24 -5.04
CA LEU A 31 -3.20 2.16 -6.36
C LEU A 31 -3.64 3.29 -7.31
N ARG A 32 -4.85 3.84 -7.15
CA ARG A 32 -5.34 4.93 -8.01
C ARG A 32 -4.66 6.24 -7.66
N ALA A 33 -4.47 6.51 -6.38
CA ALA A 33 -3.73 7.68 -5.91
C ALA A 33 -2.26 7.62 -6.35
N GLU A 34 -1.63 6.44 -6.27
CA GLU A 34 -0.25 6.24 -6.75
C GLU A 34 -0.13 6.40 -8.27
N GLU A 35 -1.06 5.84 -9.04
CA GLU A 35 -1.03 5.97 -10.50
C GLU A 35 -1.23 7.43 -10.96
N ALA A 36 -2.11 8.18 -10.28
CA ALA A 36 -2.25 9.62 -10.51
C ALA A 36 -0.96 10.38 -10.16
N SER A 37 -0.27 9.99 -9.09
CA SER A 37 1.00 10.61 -8.68
C SER A 37 2.11 10.39 -9.71
N LEU A 38 2.15 9.21 -10.36
CA LEU A 38 3.14 8.89 -11.38
C LEU A 38 2.92 9.71 -12.66
N HIS A 39 1.68 9.84 -13.13
CA HIS A 39 1.37 10.65 -14.32
C HIS A 39 1.67 12.14 -14.10
N ALA A 40 1.39 12.65 -12.89
CA ALA A 40 1.61 14.05 -12.54
C ALA A 40 3.07 14.39 -12.18
N TYR A 41 3.93 13.40 -11.95
CA TYR A 41 5.32 13.65 -11.50
C TYR A 41 6.08 14.57 -12.45
N GLY A 42 6.02 14.30 -13.76
CA GLY A 42 6.67 15.14 -14.76
C GLY A 42 6.12 16.56 -14.82
N ASP A 43 4.89 16.82 -14.36
CA ASP A 43 4.38 18.18 -14.30
C ASP A 43 4.92 18.97 -13.11
N ASN A 44 5.26 18.29 -12.03
CA ASN A 44 5.90 18.89 -10.87
C ASN A 44 7.40 19.13 -11.09
N ASP A 45 8.08 18.24 -11.83
CA ASP A 45 9.49 18.40 -12.21
C ASP A 45 9.65 18.41 -13.74
N LYS A 46 9.58 19.62 -14.32
CA LYS A 46 9.74 19.84 -15.77
C LYS A 46 11.15 19.51 -16.27
N SER A 47 12.15 19.49 -15.39
CA SER A 47 13.53 19.11 -15.75
C SER A 47 13.65 17.60 -15.95
N CYS A 48 12.79 16.81 -15.30
CA CYS A 48 12.76 15.38 -15.48
C CYS A 48 12.13 15.00 -16.83
N GLN A 49 12.90 14.26 -17.64
CA GLN A 49 12.50 13.78 -18.96
C GLN A 49 12.05 12.32 -18.94
N GLU A 50 12.50 11.55 -17.95
CA GLU A 50 12.09 10.16 -17.76
C GLU A 50 12.07 9.83 -16.26
N TRP A 51 11.00 9.20 -15.80
CA TRP A 51 10.80 8.83 -14.39
C TRP A 51 10.09 7.49 -14.26
N THR A 52 10.25 6.85 -13.10
CA THR A 52 9.68 5.52 -12.84
C THR A 52 9.41 5.29 -11.36
N ASP A 53 8.36 4.53 -11.07
CA ASP A 53 8.08 3.90 -9.77
C ASP A 53 8.65 2.47 -9.68
N THR A 54 9.62 2.13 -10.53
CA THR A 54 10.20 0.77 -10.77
C THR A 54 9.29 -0.22 -11.50
N CYS A 55 8.00 0.10 -11.64
CA CYS A 55 7.04 -0.75 -12.34
C CYS A 55 6.68 -0.21 -13.72
N ARG A 56 6.47 1.10 -13.79
CA ARG A 56 6.10 1.84 -14.97
C ARG A 56 7.15 2.91 -15.22
N SER A 57 7.59 3.02 -16.47
CA SER A 57 8.49 4.09 -16.89
C SER A 57 7.73 5.08 -17.76
N CYS A 58 7.65 6.31 -17.29
CA CYS A 58 7.08 7.42 -18.03
C CYS A 58 8.19 8.26 -18.64
N ARG A 59 7.95 8.80 -19.83
CA ARG A 59 8.85 9.80 -20.44
C ARG A 59 8.06 11.00 -20.93
N ARG A 60 8.74 12.12 -21.10
CA ARG A 60 8.18 13.26 -21.82
C ARG A 60 8.25 13.01 -23.34
N SER A 61 7.15 13.28 -24.05
CA SER A 61 7.11 13.29 -25.52
C SER A 61 7.73 14.57 -26.08
N ASP A 62 7.88 14.62 -27.41
CA ASP A 62 8.30 15.82 -28.12
C ASP A 62 7.31 16.99 -27.98
N THR A 63 6.03 16.69 -27.70
CA THR A 63 4.98 17.70 -27.42
C THR A 63 4.94 18.12 -25.95
N GLY A 64 5.79 17.53 -25.11
CA GLY A 64 5.87 17.85 -23.69
C GLY A 64 4.92 17.04 -22.80
N GLU A 65 4.09 16.16 -23.38
CA GLU A 65 3.13 15.35 -22.63
C GLU A 65 3.76 14.07 -22.05
N PRO A 66 3.33 13.59 -20.87
CA PRO A 66 3.77 12.31 -20.33
C PRO A 66 3.28 11.12 -21.16
N LEU A 67 4.19 10.22 -21.51
CA LEU A 67 3.91 8.94 -22.14
C LEU A 67 4.23 7.82 -21.15
N CYS A 68 3.18 7.18 -20.63
CA CYS A 68 3.24 6.15 -19.61
C CYS A 68 2.56 4.86 -20.14
N PRO A 69 3.31 3.80 -20.50
CA PRO A 69 2.71 2.55 -20.97
C PRO A 69 1.98 1.81 -19.84
N ASN A 70 1.06 0.92 -20.21
CA ASN A 70 0.39 0.04 -19.25
C ASN A 70 1.37 -0.99 -18.67
N ILE A 71 1.21 -1.30 -17.39
CA ILE A 71 1.97 -2.35 -16.70
C ILE A 71 1.12 -3.61 -16.47
N GLY A 72 1.77 -4.75 -16.32
CA GLY A 72 1.09 -5.99 -15.90
C GLY A 72 0.76 -5.98 -14.40
N ILE A 73 -0.19 -6.84 -13.99
CA ILE A 73 -0.76 -6.90 -12.63
C ILE A 73 0.24 -7.29 -11.52
N ALA A 74 1.45 -7.76 -11.87
CA ALA A 74 2.37 -8.37 -10.92
C ALA A 74 3.34 -7.39 -10.26
N CYS A 75 3.48 -6.18 -10.79
CA CYS A 75 4.46 -5.23 -10.28
C CYS A 75 3.89 -4.39 -9.16
N GLN A 76 4.63 -4.30 -8.04
CA GLN A 76 4.28 -3.44 -6.91
C GLN A 76 5.09 -2.13 -6.99
N PRO A 77 4.43 -0.97 -7.17
CA PRO A 77 5.10 0.32 -7.27
C PRO A 77 5.98 0.64 -6.06
N GLN A 78 7.04 1.40 -6.32
CA GLN A 78 7.92 1.99 -5.31
C GLN A 78 7.90 3.51 -5.44
N ALA A 79 8.65 4.20 -4.59
CA ALA A 79 8.79 5.64 -4.66
C ALA A 79 9.26 6.09 -6.07
N ILE A 80 8.60 7.11 -6.61
CA ILE A 80 8.89 7.63 -7.95
C ILE A 80 10.27 8.28 -7.96
N THR A 81 11.07 7.96 -8.96
CA THR A 81 12.41 8.51 -9.17
C THR A 81 12.57 9.06 -10.58
N CYS A 82 13.26 10.19 -10.70
CA CYS A 82 13.70 10.70 -11.98
C CYS A 82 14.96 9.94 -12.42
N VAL A 83 14.91 9.29 -13.58
CA VAL A 83 16.02 8.50 -14.14
C VAL A 83 16.76 9.23 -15.26
N ARG A 84 16.15 10.25 -15.87
CA ARG A 84 16.79 11.11 -16.87
C ARG A 84 16.34 12.55 -16.71
N ARG A 85 17.30 13.48 -16.63
CA ARG A 85 17.04 14.91 -16.66
C ARG A 85 17.35 15.50 -18.03
N ALA A 86 16.77 16.66 -18.33
CA ALA A 86 17.19 17.46 -19.46
C ALA A 86 18.64 17.88 -19.23
N GLU A 87 19.50 17.61 -20.20
CA GLU A 87 20.87 18.11 -20.19
C GLU A 87 20.81 19.64 -20.25
N GLU A 88 21.41 20.32 -19.26
CA GLU A 88 21.66 21.74 -19.38
C GLU A 88 22.68 21.94 -20.51
N LYS A 89 22.25 22.51 -21.64
CA LYS A 89 23.18 22.98 -22.66
C LYS A 89 24.04 24.08 -22.04
N LYS A 90 25.26 23.70 -21.64
CA LYS A 90 26.33 24.60 -21.22
C LYS A 90 26.86 25.44 -22.37
#